data_AF-A0A1I2ULJ8-F1
#
_entry.id   AF-A0A1I2ULJ8-F1
#
_cell.length_a   1.000
_cell.length_b   1.000
_cell.length_c   1.000
_cell.angle_alpha   90.00
_cell.angle_beta   90.00
_cell.angle_gamma   90.00
#
_symmetry.space_group_name_H-M   'P 1'
#
loop_
_entity.id
_entity.type
_entity.pdbx_description
1 polymer ?
#
loop_
_entity_poly.entity_id
_entity_poly.type
_entity_poly.pdbx_seq_one_letter_code
_entity_poly.pdbx_strand_id
1 'polypeptide(L)' 'MKVTALISDELIAEAMELAQAKNITETLKIALQEYVATQKLKAASQMIAAEPLEFYWTAEELREKNNS' A
#
# COMPACT_ATOMS: atom_id res chain seq x y z
N MET A 1 -6.76 -22.33 -4.80
CA MET A 1 -7.90 -22.28 -5.75
C MET A 1 -7.36 -22.07 -7.15
N LYS A 2 -7.85 -22.77 -8.17
CA LYS A 2 -7.46 -22.53 -9.57
C LYS A 2 -8.48 -21.56 -10.19
N VAL A 3 -7.99 -20.56 -10.89
CA VAL A 3 -8.80 -19.51 -11.54
C VAL A 3 -8.32 -19.40 -12.98
N THR A 4 -9.24 -19.25 -13.92
CA THR A 4 -8.96 -19.02 -15.34
C THR A 4 -9.46 -17.63 -15.71
N ALA A 5 -8.60 -16.82 -16.33
CA ALA A 5 -8.91 -15.47 -16.75
C ALA A 5 -8.29 -15.20 -18.12
N LEU A 6 -8.91 -14.30 -18.88
CA LEU A 6 -8.34 -13.78 -20.13
C LEU A 6 -7.67 -12.45 -19.81
N ILE A 7 -6.38 -12.34 -20.10
CA ILE A 7 -5.56 -11.15 -19.83
C ILE A 7 -4.70 -10.92 -21.08
N SER A 8 -4.44 -9.65 -21.42
CA SER A 8 -3.51 -9.32 -22.50
C SER A 8 -2.11 -9.84 -22.18
N ASP A 9 -1.47 -10.49 -23.16
CA ASP A 9 -0.10 -10.98 -23.04
C ASP A 9 0.89 -9.83 -22.82
N GLU A 10 0.68 -8.69 -23.47
CA GLU A 10 1.52 -7.50 -23.32
C GLU A 10 1.51 -6.99 -21.88
N LEU A 11 0.32 -6.94 -21.27
CA LEU A 11 0.16 -6.51 -19.87
C LEU A 11 0.84 -7.46 -18.89
N ILE A 12 0.74 -8.77 -19.13
CA ILE A 12 1.41 -9.77 -18.29
C ILE A 12 2.92 -9.69 -18.45
N ALA A 13 3.44 -9.46 -19.65
CA ALA A 13 4.86 -9.31 -19.90
C ALA A 13 5.43 -8.08 -19.17
N GLU A 14 4.77 -6.93 -19.27
CA GLU A 14 5.17 -5.71 -18.54
C GLU A 14 5.13 -5.93 -17.02
N ALA A 15 4.04 -6.51 -16.51
CA ALA A 15 3.92 -6.79 -15.09
C ALA A 15 5.00 -7.77 -14.60
N MET A 16 5.37 -8.77 -15.40
CA MET A 16 6.43 -9.72 -15.09
C MET A 16 7.80 -9.05 -14.98
N GLU A 17 8.10 -8.14 -15.92
CA GLU A 17 9.33 -7.36 -15.92
C GLU A 17 9.43 -6.46 -14.69
N LEU A 18 8.36 -5.70 -14.39
CA LEU A 18 8.28 -4.83 -13.21
C LEU A 18 8.40 -5.61 -11.90
N ALA A 19 7.74 -6.77 -11.80
CA ALA A 19 7.77 -7.62 -10.61
C ALA A 19 9.05 -8.45 -10.48
N GLN A 20 9.91 -8.50 -11.52
CA GLN A 20 11.07 -9.41 -11.62
C GLN A 20 10.71 -10.87 -11.27
N ALA A 21 9.50 -11.28 -11.62
CA ALA A 21 8.92 -12.54 -11.19
C ALA A 21 9.22 -13.67 -12.18
N LYS A 22 9.32 -14.91 -11.68
CA LYS A 22 9.70 -16.06 -12.51
C LYS A 22 8.57 -16.59 -13.37
N ASN A 23 7.33 -16.27 -13.02
CA ASN A 23 6.13 -16.75 -13.71
C ASN A 23 4.92 -15.84 -13.50
N ILE A 24 3.88 -16.07 -14.30
CA ILE A 24 2.62 -15.31 -14.29
C ILE A 24 1.94 -15.38 -12.91
N THR A 25 1.95 -16.54 -12.25
CA THR A 25 1.29 -16.71 -10.95
C THR A 25 1.92 -15.84 -9.87
N GLU A 26 3.25 -15.82 -9.82
CA GLU A 26 4.01 -14.98 -8.88
C GLU A 26 3.80 -13.50 -9.16
N THR A 27 3.79 -13.13 -10.44
CA THR A 27 3.50 -11.77 -10.90
C THR A 27 2.14 -11.29 -10.45
N LEU A 28 1.10 -12.09 -10.70
CA LEU A 28 -0.26 -11.77 -10.29
C LEU A 28 -0.38 -11.69 -8.77
N LYS A 29 0.33 -12.54 -8.03
CA LYS A 29 0.35 -12.49 -6.56
C LYS A 29 0.93 -11.16 -6.08
N ILE A 30 2.08 -10.75 -6.60
CA ILE A 30 2.74 -9.48 -6.24
C ILE A 30 1.83 -8.30 -6.60
N ALA A 31 1.32 -8.26 -7.84
CA ALA A 31 0.46 -7.19 -8.32
C ALA A 31 -0.82 -7.04 -7.47
N LEU A 32 -1.47 -8.15 -7.11
CA LEU A 32 -2.66 -8.11 -6.27
C LEU A 32 -2.37 -7.69 -4.83
N GLN A 33 -1.24 -8.12 -4.26
CA GLN A 33 -0.83 -7.70 -2.92
C GLN A 33 -0.57 -6.19 -2.87
N GLU A 34 0.13 -5.67 -3.88
CA GLU A 34 0.44 -4.25 -4.00
C GLU A 34 -0.82 -3.40 -4.21
N TYR A 35 -1.74 -3.87 -5.06
CA TYR A 35 -3.02 -3.22 -5.25
C TYR A 35 -3.80 -3.12 -3.93
N VAL A 36 -3.92 -4.22 -3.18
CA VAL A 36 -4.60 -4.21 -1.89
C VAL A 36 -3.92 -3.27 -0.89
N ALA A 37 -2.58 -3.24 -0.84
CA ALA A 37 -1.84 -2.33 0.03
C ALA A 37 -2.10 -0.86 -0.34
N THR A 38 -2.05 -0.53 -1.62
CA THR A 38 -2.31 0.82 -2.14
C THR A 38 -3.73 1.29 -1.81
N GLN A 39 -4.73 0.42 -1.96
CA GLN A 39 -6.11 0.74 -1.63
C GLN A 39 -6.30 1.02 -0.13
N LYS A 40 -5.61 0.26 0.74
CA LYS A 40 -5.62 0.50 2.19
C LYS A 40 -4.95 1.83 2.54
N LEU A 41 -3.81 2.13 1.93
CA LEU A 41 -3.12 3.41 2.13
C LEU A 41 -4.00 4.58 1.70
N LYS A 42 -4.62 4.50 0.53
CA LYS A 42 -5.53 5.54 0.02
C LYS A 42 -6.71 5.78 0.98
N ALA A 43 -7.31 4.71 1.50
CA ALA A 43 -8.38 4.81 2.49
C ALA A 43 -7.88 5.47 3.79
N ALA A 44 -6.73 5.07 4.30
CA ALA A 44 -6.13 5.67 5.49
C ALA A 44 -5.81 7.16 5.29
N SER A 45 -5.23 7.54 4.14
CA SER A 45 -4.97 8.94 3.80
C SER A 45 -6.25 9.77 3.73
N GLN A 46 -7.35 9.22 3.20
CA GLN A 46 -8.64 9.89 3.20
C GLN A 46 -9.20 10.09 4.60
N MET A 47 -9.03 9.11 5.50
CA MET A 47 -9.43 9.25 6.91
C MET A 47 -8.63 10.37 7.60
N ILE A 48 -7.31 10.40 7.41
CA ILE A 48 -6.44 11.47 7.96
C ILE A 48 -6.81 12.84 7.37
N ALA A 49 -7.18 12.92 6.11
CA ALA A 49 -7.61 14.18 5.49
C ALA A 49 -8.96 14.66 6.03
N ALA A 50 -9.88 13.73 6.34
CA ALA A 50 -11.20 14.03 6.90
C ALA A 50 -11.12 14.44 8.39
N GLU A 51 -10.25 13.77 9.14
CA GLU A 51 -9.97 14.05 10.54
C GLU A 51 -8.44 14.14 10.72
N PRO A 52 -7.87 15.35 10.54
CA PRO A 52 -6.45 15.58 10.73
C PRO A 52 -6.01 15.15 12.11
N LEU A 53 -4.84 14.50 12.20
CA LEU A 53 -4.24 14.15 13.47
C LEU A 53 -3.91 15.44 14.24
N GLU A 54 -4.70 15.72 15.27
CA GLU A 54 -4.40 16.79 16.22
C GLU A 54 -3.45 16.27 17.29
N PHE A 55 -2.26 16.87 17.35
CA PHE A 55 -1.33 16.62 18.44
C PHE A 55 -1.70 17.54 19.60
N TYR A 56 -2.19 16.94 20.69
CA TYR A 56 -2.58 17.67 21.91
C TYR A 56 -1.41 18.36 22.62
N TRP A 57 -0.17 18.00 22.28
CA TRP A 57 1.03 18.61 22.83
C TRP A 57 1.98 19.05 21.73
N THR A 58 2.50 20.26 21.89
CA THR A 58 3.65 20.75 21.15
C THR A 58 4.92 19.98 21.55
N ALA A 59 5.94 20.05 20.70
CA ALA A 59 7.24 19.45 21.00
C ALA A 59 7.87 20.02 22.29
N GLU A 60 7.51 21.25 22.67
CA GLU A 60 7.97 21.92 23.89
C GLU A 60 7.27 21.33 25.13
N GLU A 61 5.93 21.23 25.10
CA GLU A 61 5.13 20.64 26.19
C GLU A 61 5.48 19.18 26.47
N LEU A 62 5.80 18.39 25.43
CA LEU A 62 6.27 17.01 25.60
C LEU A 62 7.64 16.93 26.29
N ARG A 63 8.55 17.88 26.00
CA ARG A 63 9.88 17.92 26.63
C ARG A 63 9.81 18.31 28.10
N GLU A 64 8.97 19.29 28.43
CA GLU A 64 8.75 19.69 29.83
C GLU A 64 8.18 18.54 30.65
N LYS A 65 7.18 17.82 30.12
CA LYS A 65 6.57 16.67 30.80
C LYS A 65 7.49 15.46 30.98
N ASN A 66 8.51 15.31 30.12
CA ASN A 66 9.46 14.20 30.21
C ASN A 66 10.63 14.48 31.17
N ASN A 67 10.84 15.77 31.49
CA ASN A 67 11.87 16.22 32.43
C ASN A 67 11.32 16.48 33.84
N SER A 68 10.02 16.27 34.06
CA SER A 68 9.32 16.29 35.35
C SER A 68 9.15 14.89 35.93
#